data_AF-A0A7W4DU27-F1
#
_entry.id   AF-A0A7W4DU27-F1
#
_cell.length_a   1.000
_cell.length_b   1.000
_cell.length_c   1.000
_cell.angle_alpha   90.00
_cell.angle_beta   90.00
_cell.angle_gamma   90.00
#
_symmetry.space_group_name_H-M   'P 1'
#
loop_
_entity.id
_entity.type
_entity.pdbx_description
1 polymer ?
#
loop_
_entity_poly.entity_id
_entity_poly.type
_entity_poly.pdbx_seq_one_letter_code
_entity_poly.pdbx_strand_id
1 'polypeptide(L)'
;KIGKRFEEYFQTLAPKSVKVKAEFHHGGYPYVAPTNTIGYQAASRAVKETYGIEPIPYRSGGSIPIVSAFERKLGVKSILLGFGLGSDAIHSPNENFPLAQFFKGIETIPLFYKYFAEGMKKK
;
A
#
# COMPACT_ATOMS: atom_id res chain seq x y z
N LYS A 1 9.37 1.62 -19.62
CA LYS A 1 9.90 2.99 -19.89
C LYS A 1 11.11 3.32 -19.02
N ILE A 2 11.01 3.26 -17.69
CA ILE A 2 12.15 3.57 -16.78
C ILE A 2 13.30 2.57 -16.96
N GLY A 3 13.02 1.26 -16.92
CA GLY A 3 14.05 0.22 -17.13
C GLY A 3 14.85 0.41 -18.42
N LYS A 4 14.16 0.61 -19.56
CA LYS A 4 14.83 0.89 -20.85
C LYS A 4 15.77 2.10 -20.78
N ARG A 5 15.32 3.23 -20.20
CA ARG A 5 16.16 4.43 -20.03
C ARG A 5 17.37 4.17 -19.13
N PHE A 6 17.20 3.36 -18.09
CA PHE A 6 18.29 2.95 -17.21
C PHE A 6 19.34 2.15 -17.99
N GLU A 7 18.94 1.13 -18.74
CA GLU A 7 19.86 0.33 -19.53
C GLU A 7 20.59 1.16 -20.60
N GLU A 8 19.85 1.96 -21.37
CA GLU A 8 20.42 2.86 -22.38
C GLU A 8 21.49 3.78 -21.77
N TYR A 9 21.19 4.41 -20.63
CA TYR A 9 22.13 5.30 -19.95
C TYR A 9 23.38 4.54 -19.46
N PHE A 10 23.21 3.38 -18.82
CA PHE A 10 24.34 2.60 -18.31
C PHE A 10 25.24 2.07 -19.43
N GLN A 11 24.68 1.76 -20.61
CA GLN A 11 25.48 1.40 -21.77
C GLN A 11 26.35 2.57 -22.26
N THR A 12 25.89 3.82 -22.15
CA THR A 12 26.73 4.99 -22.51
C THR A 12 27.92 5.20 -21.56
N LEU A 13 27.83 4.71 -20.32
CA LEU A 13 28.90 4.83 -19.33
C LEU A 13 29.96 3.74 -19.46
N ALA A 14 29.64 2.64 -20.17
CA ALA A 14 30.52 1.49 -20.26
C ALA A 14 31.77 1.79 -21.11
N PRO A 15 32.99 1.67 -20.55
CA PRO A 15 34.20 1.74 -21.35
C PRO A 15 34.27 0.55 -22.32
N LYS A 16 35.07 0.65 -23.38
CA LYS A 16 35.18 -0.37 -24.43
C LYS A 16 35.53 -1.79 -23.92
N SER A 17 36.15 -1.89 -22.74
CA SER A 17 36.52 -3.15 -22.09
C SER A 17 35.38 -3.81 -21.30
N VAL A 18 34.21 -3.17 -21.15
CA VAL A 18 33.09 -3.66 -20.33
C VAL A 18 31.85 -3.90 -21.20
N LYS A 19 31.15 -5.01 -20.94
CA LYS A 19 29.82 -5.30 -21.51
C LYS A 19 28.75 -5.16 -20.43
N VAL A 20 27.70 -4.41 -20.72
CA VAL A 20 26.54 -4.23 -19.83
C VAL A 20 25.37 -5.04 -20.37
N LYS A 21 24.72 -5.82 -19.50
CA LYS A 21 23.45 -6.51 -19.76
C LYS A 21 22.51 -6.18 -18.60
N ALA A 22 21.31 -5.68 -18.89
CA ALA A 22 20.28 -5.46 -17.88
C ALA A 22 19.16 -6.49 -18.01
N GLU A 23 18.73 -7.05 -16.88
CA GLU A 23 17.56 -7.92 -16.81
C GLU A 23 16.52 -7.29 -15.88
N PHE A 24 15.33 -7.04 -16.39
CA PHE A 24 14.26 -6.39 -15.64
C PHE A 24 13.33 -7.44 -15.04
N HIS A 25 13.41 -7.61 -13.71
CA HIS A 25 12.60 -8.61 -13.01
C HIS A 25 11.20 -8.10 -12.65
N HIS A 26 11.12 -7.00 -11.90
CA HIS A 26 9.88 -6.49 -11.34
C HIS A 26 9.53 -5.10 -11.85
N GLY A 27 8.22 -4.82 -11.91
CA GLY A 27 7.69 -3.49 -12.20
C GLY A 27 6.28 -3.35 -11.62
N GLY A 28 5.97 -2.16 -11.11
CA GLY A 28 4.66 -1.84 -10.54
C GLY A 28 4.26 -0.42 -10.88
N TYR A 29 2.96 -0.20 -11.05
CA TYR A 29 2.43 1.15 -11.13
C TYR A 29 2.24 1.72 -9.71
N PRO A 30 2.49 3.03 -9.51
CA PRO A 30 2.13 3.66 -8.26
C PRO A 30 0.62 3.63 -8.07
N TYR A 31 0.16 3.70 -6.82
CA TYR A 31 -1.25 3.64 -6.48
C TYR A 31 -1.63 4.76 -5.51
N VAL A 32 -2.80 5.37 -5.74
CA VAL A 32 -3.40 6.37 -4.85
C VAL A 32 -4.92 6.14 -4.78
N ALA A 33 -5.41 5.94 -3.56
CA ALA A 33 -6.83 5.89 -3.26
C ALA A 33 -7.34 7.29 -2.85
N PRO A 34 -8.48 7.78 -3.38
CA PRO A 34 -9.09 9.02 -2.92
C PRO A 34 -9.70 8.88 -1.52
N THR A 35 -9.62 9.95 -0.73
CA THR A 35 -10.14 10.00 0.65
C THR A 35 -11.64 10.30 0.76
N ASN A 36 -12.29 10.64 -0.35
CA ASN A 36 -13.73 10.87 -0.42
C ASN A 36 -14.53 9.60 -0.79
N THR A 37 -13.88 8.43 -0.85
CA THR A 37 -14.56 7.17 -1.15
C THR A 37 -15.27 6.61 0.09
N ILE A 38 -16.36 5.87 -0.13
CA ILE A 38 -17.07 5.14 0.94
C ILE A 38 -16.11 4.22 1.70
N GLY A 39 -15.22 3.52 0.97
CA GLY A 39 -14.21 2.65 1.57
C GLY A 39 -13.26 3.40 2.50
N TYR A 40 -12.74 4.55 2.09
CA TYR A 40 -11.85 5.34 2.94
C TYR A 40 -12.57 5.87 4.18
N GLN A 41 -13.76 6.45 4.00
CA GLN A 41 -14.54 7.00 5.11
C GLN A 41 -14.91 5.93 6.14
N ALA A 42 -15.26 4.72 5.69
CA ALA A 42 -15.50 3.58 6.55
C ALA A 42 -14.25 3.16 7.34
N ALA A 43 -13.09 3.08 6.67
CA ALA A 43 -11.83 2.77 7.32
C ALA A 43 -11.42 3.83 8.36
N SER A 44 -11.56 5.12 8.02
CA SER A 44 -11.27 6.25 8.91
C SER A 44 -12.11 6.18 10.18
N ARG A 45 -13.43 5.94 10.04
CA ARG A 45 -14.35 5.78 11.18
C ARG A 45 -14.00 4.57 12.04
N ALA A 46 -13.69 3.43 11.43
CA ALA A 46 -13.32 2.21 12.15
C ALA A 46 -12.05 2.41 12.98
N VAL A 47 -10.99 2.97 12.38
CA VAL A 47 -9.74 3.24 13.09
C VAL A 47 -9.95 4.26 14.21
N LYS A 48 -10.72 5.33 13.98
CA LYS A 48 -11.03 6.31 15.02
C LYS A 48 -11.72 5.70 16.23
N GLU A 49 -12.67 4.80 16.01
CA GLU A 49 -13.37 4.13 17.12
C GLU A 49 -12.45 3.17 17.87
N THR A 50 -11.61 2.41 17.16
CA THR A 50 -10.70 1.45 17.78
C THR A 50 -9.55 2.10 18.55
N TYR A 51 -9.02 3.24 18.06
CA TYR A 51 -7.85 3.91 18.61
C TYR A 51 -8.15 5.21 19.37
N GLY A 52 -9.38 5.73 19.29
CA GLY A 52 -9.81 6.95 19.97
C GLY A 52 -9.29 8.27 19.39
N ILE A 53 -8.57 8.23 18.26
CA ILE A 53 -7.95 9.40 17.61
C ILE A 53 -8.25 9.40 16.12
N GLU A 54 -8.39 10.59 15.52
CA GLU A 54 -8.60 10.73 14.08
C GLU A 54 -7.37 10.22 13.30
N PRO A 55 -7.50 9.22 12.42
CA PRO A 55 -6.40 8.77 11.60
C PRO A 55 -6.08 9.77 10.49
N ILE A 56 -4.81 9.83 10.10
CA ILE A 56 -4.36 10.63 8.96
C ILE A 56 -4.21 9.77 7.70
N PRO A 57 -4.57 10.28 6.52
CA PRO A 57 -4.24 9.61 5.27
C PRO A 57 -2.71 9.55 5.11
N TYR A 58 -2.21 8.37 4.76
CA TYR A 58 -0.79 8.10 4.68
C TYR A 58 -0.39 7.59 3.28
N ARG A 59 0.83 7.90 2.86
CA ARG A 59 1.48 7.34 1.68
C ARG A 59 2.82 6.74 2.07
N SER A 60 3.16 5.59 1.50
CA SER A 60 4.43 4.90 1.75
C SER A 60 5.29 4.83 0.50
N GLY A 61 6.60 4.65 0.71
CA GLY A 61 7.54 4.26 -0.35
C GLY A 61 7.50 2.77 -0.70
N GLY A 62 6.86 1.94 0.14
CA GLY A 62 6.65 0.52 -0.14
C GLY A 62 5.79 0.28 -1.38
N SER A 63 5.95 -0.89 -2.01
CA SER A 63 5.24 -1.24 -3.25
C SER A 63 4.39 -2.49 -3.08
N ILE A 64 3.10 -2.38 -3.42
CA ILE A 64 2.16 -3.51 -3.49
C ILE A 64 1.53 -3.51 -4.91
N PRO A 65 2.22 -4.06 -5.93
CA PRO A 65 1.84 -3.85 -7.34
C PRO A 65 0.43 -4.34 -7.69
N ILE A 66 -0.05 -5.39 -7.04
CA ILE A 66 -1.37 -6.00 -7.31
C ILE A 66 -2.53 -5.02 -7.09
N VAL A 67 -2.39 -4.04 -6.21
CA VAL A 67 -3.44 -3.05 -5.91
C VAL A 67 -3.74 -2.19 -7.14
N SER A 68 -2.70 -1.73 -7.83
CA SER A 68 -2.84 -1.01 -9.10
C SER A 68 -3.43 -1.90 -10.21
N ALA A 69 -3.16 -3.20 -10.16
CA ALA A 69 -3.69 -4.15 -11.12
C ALA A 69 -5.19 -4.40 -10.89
N PHE A 70 -5.64 -4.51 -9.63
CA PHE A 70 -7.06 -4.62 -9.31
C PHE A 70 -7.86 -3.43 -9.83
N GLU A 71 -7.40 -2.19 -9.60
CA GLU A 71 -8.10 -1.03 -10.15
C GLU A 71 -8.16 -1.06 -11.67
N ARG A 72 -7.04 -1.34 -12.35
CA ARG A 72 -7.00 -1.39 -13.81
C ARG A 72 -7.86 -2.50 -14.42
N LYS A 73 -8.07 -3.60 -13.71
CA LYS A 73 -8.80 -4.77 -14.22
C LYS A 73 -10.28 -4.76 -13.82
N LEU A 74 -10.59 -4.28 -12.62
CA LEU A 74 -11.93 -4.34 -12.04
C LEU A 74 -12.61 -2.96 -11.98
N GLY A 75 -11.87 -1.88 -12.20
CA GLY A 75 -12.40 -0.50 -12.12
C GLY A 75 -12.71 -0.03 -10.70
N VAL A 76 -12.26 -0.75 -9.67
CA VAL A 76 -12.55 -0.43 -8.26
C VAL A 76 -11.32 0.08 -7.52
N LYS A 77 -11.53 1.03 -6.61
CA LYS A 77 -10.50 1.49 -5.68
C LYS A 77 -10.35 0.50 -4.52
N SER A 78 -9.12 0.13 -4.21
CA SER A 78 -8.75 -0.60 -3.00
C SER A 78 -8.34 0.35 -1.87
N ILE A 79 -8.70 0.00 -0.64
CA ILE A 79 -8.21 0.67 0.56
C ILE A 79 -7.15 -0.22 1.19
N LEU A 80 -5.99 0.37 1.49
CA LEU A 80 -4.94 -0.28 2.25
C LEU A 80 -5.10 0.11 3.71
N LEU A 81 -5.49 -0.86 4.54
CA LEU A 81 -5.68 -0.70 5.96
C LEU A 81 -4.73 -1.65 6.67
N GLY A 82 -3.62 -1.11 7.16
CA GLY A 82 -2.57 -1.86 7.86
C GLY A 82 -2.46 -1.43 9.32
N PHE A 83 -1.99 -2.35 10.17
CA PHE A 83 -1.84 -2.14 11.61
C PHE A 83 -0.38 -2.21 12.07
N GLY A 84 0.55 -2.45 11.14
CA GLY A 84 1.97 -2.49 11.48
C GLY A 84 2.53 -1.11 11.82
N LEU A 85 3.59 -1.10 12.62
CA LEU A 85 4.35 0.08 13.00
C LEU A 85 5.66 0.15 12.21
N GLY A 86 6.29 1.33 12.17
CA GLY A 86 7.62 1.48 11.57
C GLY A 86 8.70 0.65 12.28
N SER A 87 8.50 0.36 13.57
CA SER A 87 9.38 -0.49 14.40
C SER A 87 9.27 -1.99 14.11
N ASP A 88 8.28 -2.41 13.32
CA ASP A 88 8.07 -3.82 12.98
C ASP A 88 9.21 -4.37 12.11
N ALA A 89 9.98 -3.48 11.47
CA ALA A 89 11.20 -3.79 10.75
C ALA A 89 11.01 -4.87 9.67
N ILE A 90 9.90 -4.79 8.92
CA ILE A 90 9.55 -5.73 7.84
C ILE A 90 10.73 -5.86 6.86
N HIS A 91 11.13 -7.10 6.55
CA HIS A 91 12.31 -7.45 5.74
C HIS A 91 13.68 -7.22 6.43
N SER A 92 13.71 -6.99 7.73
CA SER A 92 14.95 -6.81 8.49
C SER A 92 15.06 -7.85 9.63
N PRO A 93 16.27 -8.06 10.19
CA PRO A 93 16.42 -8.89 11.38
C PRO A 93 15.54 -8.39 12.54
N ASN A 94 15.06 -9.32 13.38
CA ASN A 94 14.14 -9.04 14.48
C ASN A 94 12.82 -8.37 14.05
N GLU A 95 12.36 -8.71 12.84
CA GLU A 95 10.99 -8.40 12.41
C GLU A 95 9.99 -8.85 13.48
N ASN A 96 9.09 -7.95 13.87
CA ASN A 96 8.16 -8.17 14.95
C ASN A 96 6.81 -7.53 14.65
N PHE A 97 5.80 -7.91 15.43
CA PHE A 97 4.47 -7.31 15.35
C PHE A 97 3.86 -7.23 16.74
N PRO A 98 3.59 -6.03 17.29
CA PRO A 98 3.05 -5.92 18.64
C PRO A 98 1.69 -6.61 18.77
N LEU A 99 1.50 -7.44 19.80
CA LEU A 99 0.22 -8.09 20.07
C LEU A 99 -0.92 -7.08 20.25
N ALA A 100 -0.63 -5.89 20.79
CA ALA A 100 -1.60 -4.81 20.89
C ALA A 100 -2.13 -4.40 19.50
N GLN A 101 -1.27 -4.30 18.49
CA GLN A 101 -1.68 -4.00 17.11
C GLN A 101 -2.46 -5.17 16.49
N PHE A 102 -2.14 -6.40 16.84
CA PHE A 102 -2.88 -7.59 16.40
C PHE A 102 -4.32 -7.57 16.89
N PHE A 103 -4.52 -7.36 18.19
CA PHE A 103 -5.84 -7.26 18.78
C PHE A 103 -6.62 -6.03 18.29
N LYS A 104 -5.94 -4.89 18.13
CA LYS A 104 -6.56 -3.70 17.51
C LYS A 104 -6.98 -3.93 16.06
N GLY A 105 -6.22 -4.72 15.30
CA GLY A 105 -6.62 -5.17 13.97
C GLY A 105 -7.92 -5.98 14.01
N ILE A 106 -8.01 -6.96 14.93
CA ILE A 106 -9.22 -7.78 15.13
C ILE A 106 -10.43 -6.91 15.49
N GLU A 107 -10.27 -5.89 16.34
CA GLU A 107 -11.33 -4.93 16.69
C GLU A 107 -11.74 -4.05 15.49
N THR A 108 -10.77 -3.58 14.70
CA THR A 108 -11.00 -2.60 13.63
C THR A 108 -11.72 -3.20 12.42
N ILE A 109 -11.36 -4.43 12.01
CA ILE A 109 -11.86 -5.01 10.76
C ILE A 109 -13.40 -5.20 10.73
N PRO A 110 -14.05 -5.71 11.80
CA PRO A 110 -15.51 -5.76 11.87
C PRO A 110 -16.16 -4.37 11.79
N LEU A 111 -15.58 -3.37 12.46
CA LEU A 111 -16.06 -1.99 12.39
C LEU A 111 -15.95 -1.41 10.98
N PHE A 112 -14.87 -1.73 10.25
CA PHE A 112 -14.74 -1.36 8.84
C PHE A 112 -15.91 -1.91 8.02
N TYR A 113 -16.22 -3.21 8.13
CA TYR A 113 -17.32 -3.81 7.39
C TYR A 113 -18.68 -3.24 7.78
N LYS A 114 -18.91 -2.99 9.08
CA LYS A 114 -20.12 -2.30 9.57
C LYS A 114 -20.28 -0.93 8.90
N TYR A 115 -19.24 -0.09 8.94
CA TYR A 115 -19.29 1.26 8.39
C TYR A 115 -19.31 1.30 6.86
N PHE A 116 -18.67 0.33 6.22
CA PHE A 116 -18.76 0.17 4.78
C PHE A 116 -20.18 -0.19 4.36
N ALA A 117 -20.82 -1.15 5.03
CA ALA A 117 -22.21 -1.52 4.77
C ALA A 117 -23.19 -0.36 5.01
N GLU A 118 -23.02 0.41 6.08
CA GLU A 118 -23.79 1.65 6.33
C GLU A 118 -23.62 2.68 5.21
N GLY A 119 -22.38 2.93 4.77
CA GLY A 119 -22.08 3.88 3.71
C GLY A 119 -22.64 3.46 2.36
N MET A 120 -22.63 2.16 2.06
CA MET A 120 -23.21 1.60 0.83
C MET A 120 -24.73 1.73 0.77
N LYS A 121 -25.44 1.72 1.92
CA LYS A 121 -26.89 1.94 1.98
C LYS A 121 -27.32 3.39 1.71
N LYS A 122 -26.40 4.35 1.87
CA LYS A 122 -26.65 5.78 1.67
C LYS A 122 -26.35 6.26 0.24
N LYS A 123 -25.87 5.36 -0.62
CA LYS A 123 -25.55 5.60 -2.03
C LYS A 123 -26.76 5.29 -2.88
#